data_AF-A0AAP0EF69-F1
#
_entry.id   AF-A0AAP0EF69-F1
#
_cell.length_a   1.000
_cell.length_b   1.000
_cell.length_c   1.000
_cell.angle_alpha   90.00
_cell.angle_beta   90.00
_cell.angle_gamma   90.00
#
_symmetry.space_group_name_H-M   'P 1'
#
loop_
_entity.id
_entity.type
_entity.pdbx_description
1 polymer ?
#
loop_
_entity_poly.entity_id
_entity_poly.type
_entity_poly.pdbx_seq_one_letter_code
_entity_poly.pdbx_strand_id
1 'polypeptide(L)'
;MVSLISLLVLHSLFINRLCHATDTITYNKFLREGETIVSDGGTYALGFFSPGISKLSYIGIWYNKIPEKTVVWVANRNNPMKDSSMGVLKINEDGNLAIFNGNEADPVWSTKVSVPMSDNISSTLIYKLLNTGNLVLRDENKEDILWQSFDYPTNTRLPGMKLGWNLKSGWNWSLTSWKSRDDPSTGDFTYNFDPTGAPEFFIKKGLRKLWRSGPWNGLAKTLHSSTYYYTFVNNPDEISIIANSYNTSVLSRFYLDELGIARRLNWIEDTQTWSNIWSAPDDSCDYYSKCGSFGSCNSSNGHFCSCLPGFEPKSPRDWDLKDGSKGCVRERELLCGKGDGFLKLEKMKIPDTSNARVDMSLGITECENECRKNCSCNGYSSAGVNGSGCLVWFGDLIDIRDYTEGGQDFGYMSPEYAMDGLFSAKSDVFSFGVLLLEIISGKKNTGPKPPDPSLLAREKFSVHGKHYRIKIENR
;
A
#
# COMPACT_ATOMS: atom_id res chain seq x y z
N MET A 1 28.34 25.99 60.47
CA MET A 1 28.86 25.04 59.46
C MET A 1 28.16 23.66 59.50
N VAL A 2 27.84 23.11 60.69
CA VAL A 2 27.12 21.82 60.82
C VAL A 2 25.64 21.88 60.37
N SER A 3 24.98 23.04 60.49
CA SER A 3 23.58 23.23 60.08
C SER A 3 23.38 23.32 58.56
N LEU A 4 24.36 23.85 57.81
CA LEU A 4 24.29 23.95 56.34
C LEU A 4 24.49 22.58 55.66
N ILE A 5 25.37 21.75 56.22
CA ILE A 5 25.64 20.38 55.73
C ILE A 5 24.41 19.49 55.95
N SER A 6 23.72 19.66 57.08
CA SER A 6 22.49 18.90 57.37
C SER A 6 21.35 19.25 56.41
N LEU A 7 21.25 20.52 55.99
CA LEU A 7 20.24 20.97 55.02
C LEU A 7 20.55 20.50 53.57
N LEU A 8 21.83 20.45 53.20
CA LEU A 8 22.31 19.92 51.91
C LEU A 8 22.15 18.40 51.80
N VAL A 9 22.31 17.67 52.90
CA VAL A 9 22.05 16.22 52.96
C VAL A 9 20.55 15.91 52.90
N LEU A 10 19.69 16.74 53.51
CA LEU A 10 18.24 16.63 53.35
C LEU A 10 17.77 17.01 51.93
N HIS A 11 18.38 18.01 51.28
CA HIS A 11 18.10 18.31 49.86
C HIS A 11 18.61 17.21 48.91
N SER A 12 19.76 16.59 49.18
CA SER A 12 20.26 15.48 48.35
C SER A 12 19.51 14.15 48.57
N LEU A 13 18.87 13.97 49.73
CA LEU A 13 17.94 12.87 49.99
C LEU A 13 16.54 13.09 49.37
N PHE A 14 16.16 14.33 49.06
CA PHE A 14 14.92 14.66 48.37
C PHE A 14 15.04 14.73 46.84
N ILE A 15 16.26 14.81 46.28
CA ILE A 15 16.49 14.94 44.82
C ILE A 15 16.75 13.59 44.11
N ASN A 16 16.90 12.48 44.83
CA ASN A 16 17.14 11.14 44.24
C ASN A 16 15.99 10.14 44.39
N ARG A 17 14.73 10.60 44.47
CA ARG A 17 13.63 9.79 43.93
C ARG A 17 13.47 10.11 42.45
N LEU A 18 14.43 9.66 41.64
CA LEU A 18 14.13 9.32 40.25
C LEU A 18 13.10 8.18 40.33
N CYS A 19 11.82 8.53 40.37
CA CYS A 19 10.75 7.60 40.12
C CYS A 19 10.90 7.20 38.65
N HIS A 20 11.77 6.22 38.39
CA HIS A 20 11.76 5.54 37.11
C HIS A 20 10.39 4.88 37.01
N ALA A 21 9.55 5.42 36.12
CA ALA A 21 8.30 4.77 35.77
C ALA A 21 8.64 3.35 35.32
N THR A 22 8.01 2.37 35.96
CA THR A 22 8.31 0.96 35.69
C THR A 22 7.86 0.62 34.27
N ASP A 23 8.54 -0.29 33.59
CA ASP A 23 8.16 -0.75 32.25
C ASP A 23 7.25 -1.99 32.27
N THR A 24 6.89 -2.45 33.47
CA THR A 24 6.28 -3.75 33.71
C THR A 24 5.11 -3.66 34.69
N ILE A 25 4.00 -4.34 34.37
CA ILE A 25 2.89 -4.63 35.28
C ILE A 25 3.05 -6.07 35.75
N THR A 26 3.09 -6.25 37.07
CA THR A 26 3.11 -7.55 37.75
C THR A 26 1.78 -7.77 38.46
N TYR A 27 1.51 -8.99 38.93
CA TYR A 27 0.24 -9.36 39.55
C TYR A 27 -0.21 -8.41 40.69
N ASN A 28 0.74 -7.94 41.50
CA ASN A 28 0.47 -7.07 42.65
C ASN A 28 0.42 -5.58 42.31
N LYS A 29 0.58 -5.21 41.03
CA LYS A 29 0.56 -3.83 40.56
C LYS A 29 -0.65 -3.58 39.67
N PHE A 30 -1.20 -2.40 39.80
CA PHE A 30 -2.29 -1.91 38.97
C PHE A 30 -2.00 -0.47 38.58
N LEU A 31 -2.63 -0.01 37.49
CA LEU A 31 -2.62 1.40 37.09
C LEU A 31 -4.01 1.99 37.29
N ARG A 32 -4.05 3.24 37.77
CA ARG A 32 -5.22 4.12 37.81
C ARG A 32 -5.01 5.32 36.90
N GLU A 33 -6.04 6.15 36.80
CA GLU A 33 -5.95 7.42 36.07
C GLU A 33 -4.80 8.30 36.60
N GLY A 34 -4.00 8.84 35.68
CA GLY A 34 -2.79 9.60 35.98
C GLY A 34 -1.52 8.75 36.15
N GLU A 35 -1.64 7.44 36.33
CA GLU A 35 -0.50 6.52 36.42
C GLU A 35 -0.16 5.92 35.06
N THR A 36 1.13 5.67 34.83
CA THR A 36 1.65 5.10 33.58
C THR A 36 2.81 4.17 33.84
N ILE A 37 2.94 3.14 33.01
CA ILE A 37 4.22 2.46 32.78
C ILE A 37 4.93 3.09 31.58
N VAL A 38 6.25 3.09 31.58
CA VAL A 38 7.07 3.67 30.50
C VAL A 38 8.09 2.63 30.07
N SER A 39 8.24 2.42 28.76
CA SER A 39 9.27 1.53 28.21
C SER A 39 10.65 1.93 28.72
N ASP A 40 11.56 0.98 28.95
CA ASP A 40 12.91 1.21 29.50
C ASP A 40 13.69 2.40 28.88
N GLY A 41 13.66 2.56 27.56
CA GLY A 41 14.30 3.67 26.83
C GLY A 41 13.54 5.00 26.85
N GLY A 42 12.42 5.07 27.57
CA GLY A 42 11.58 6.25 27.73
C GLY A 42 10.75 6.64 26.50
N THR A 43 10.71 5.81 25.45
CA THR A 43 10.09 6.16 24.15
C THR A 43 8.57 6.06 24.17
N TYR A 44 8.03 5.01 24.79
CA TYR A 44 6.59 4.74 24.83
C TYR A 44 6.08 4.70 26.26
N ALA A 45 4.83 5.12 26.46
CA ALA A 45 4.12 4.99 27.72
C ALA A 45 2.76 4.33 27.49
N LEU A 46 2.29 3.61 28.51
CA LEU A 46 0.96 3.00 28.56
C LEU A 46 0.22 3.54 29.79
N GLY A 47 -1.05 3.88 29.62
CA GLY A 47 -1.94 4.26 30.71
C GLY A 47 -3.30 4.74 30.23
N PHE A 48 -4.04 5.41 31.12
CA PHE A 48 -5.33 6.01 30.82
C PHE A 48 -5.18 7.30 30.01
N PHE A 49 -6.10 7.53 29.07
CA PHE A 49 -6.19 8.77 28.31
C PHE A 49 -7.62 9.05 27.82
N SER A 50 -7.90 10.33 27.58
CA SER A 50 -9.11 10.80 26.89
C SER A 50 -8.68 11.61 25.66
N PRO A 51 -9.12 11.24 24.44
CA PRO A 51 -8.70 11.90 23.22
C PRO A 51 -9.41 13.25 23.02
N GLY A 52 -8.63 14.30 22.76
CA GLY A 52 -9.11 15.64 22.44
C GLY A 52 -10.13 16.16 23.46
N ILE A 53 -11.36 16.43 23.00
CA ILE A 53 -12.47 16.93 23.84
C ILE A 53 -13.38 15.82 24.39
N SER A 54 -13.06 14.56 24.12
CA SER A 54 -13.86 13.42 24.57
C SER A 54 -13.86 13.29 26.09
N LYS A 55 -15.02 12.97 26.65
CA LYS A 55 -15.16 12.62 28.07
C LYS A 55 -15.02 11.12 28.31
N LEU A 56 -14.79 10.35 27.26
CA LEU A 56 -14.61 8.91 27.33
C LEU A 56 -13.14 8.59 27.59
N SER A 57 -12.92 7.63 28.49
CA SER A 57 -11.59 7.21 28.92
C SER A 57 -11.24 5.84 28.36
N TYR A 58 -9.98 5.71 27.96
CA TYR A 58 -9.41 4.55 27.27
C TYR A 58 -8.04 4.21 27.85
N ILE A 59 -7.61 2.97 27.66
CA ILE A 59 -6.21 2.57 27.82
C ILE A 59 -5.52 2.58 26.47
N GLY A 60 -4.36 3.23 26.39
CA GLY A 60 -3.59 3.28 25.16
C GLY A 60 -2.09 3.41 25.37
N ILE A 61 -1.36 3.17 24.29
CA ILE A 61 0.09 3.38 24.21
C ILE A 61 0.34 4.63 23.38
N TRP A 62 1.25 5.50 23.81
CA TRP A 62 1.63 6.72 23.08
C TRP A 62 3.14 6.97 23.13
N TYR A 63 3.63 7.87 22.27
CA TYR A 63 5.00 8.38 22.36
C TYR A 63 5.15 9.25 23.61
N ASN A 64 5.99 8.82 24.56
CA ASN A 64 6.13 9.47 25.86
C ASN A 64 6.90 10.81 25.80
N LYS A 65 7.79 10.97 24.82
CA LYS A 65 8.63 12.17 24.65
C LYS A 65 7.94 13.30 23.88
N ILE A 66 6.77 13.05 23.30
CA ILE A 66 6.04 14.04 22.50
C ILE A 66 5.05 14.79 23.42
N PRO A 67 5.06 16.14 23.43
CA PRO A 67 4.17 16.91 24.30
C PRO A 67 2.68 16.64 24.08
N GLU A 68 2.27 16.54 22.82
CA GLU A 68 0.92 16.12 22.44
C GLU A 68 0.81 14.59 22.46
N LYS A 69 -0.17 14.04 23.17
CA LYS A 69 -0.37 12.59 23.29
C LYS A 69 -0.69 11.97 21.93
N THR A 70 0.36 11.53 21.24
CA THR A 70 0.26 10.78 19.98
C THR A 70 0.06 9.30 20.29
N VAL A 71 -1.20 8.88 20.36
CA VAL A 71 -1.60 7.50 20.66
C VAL A 71 -1.41 6.60 19.45
N VAL A 72 -0.81 5.43 19.66
CA VAL A 72 -0.43 4.44 18.63
C VAL A 72 -1.12 3.09 18.82
N TRP A 73 -1.73 2.85 19.97
CA TRP A 73 -2.51 1.64 20.26
C TRP A 73 -3.57 1.93 21.32
N VAL A 74 -4.74 1.29 21.24
CA VAL A 74 -5.87 1.48 22.15
C VAL A 74 -6.51 0.11 22.47
N ALA A 75 -6.57 -0.25 23.75
CA ALA A 75 -7.07 -1.56 24.18
C ALA A 75 -8.60 -1.65 24.05
N ASN A 76 -9.32 -0.81 24.78
CA ASN A 76 -10.77 -0.81 24.90
C ASN A 76 -11.46 0.13 23.90
N ARG A 77 -10.95 0.21 22.66
CA ARG A 77 -11.39 1.22 21.68
C ARG A 77 -12.90 1.24 21.41
N ASN A 78 -13.57 0.09 21.51
CA ASN A 78 -15.02 -0.06 21.30
C ASN A 78 -15.82 -0.18 22.61
N ASN A 79 -15.15 -0.23 23.76
CA ASN A 79 -15.77 -0.31 25.09
C ASN A 79 -15.18 0.79 25.99
N PRO A 80 -15.45 2.07 25.69
CA PRO A 80 -14.96 3.19 26.48
C PRO A 80 -15.54 3.22 27.89
N MET A 81 -14.80 3.80 28.83
CA MET A 81 -15.32 4.14 30.16
C MET A 81 -15.88 5.56 30.14
N LYS A 82 -17.09 5.76 30.68
CA LYS A 82 -17.69 7.11 30.82
C LYS A 82 -17.09 7.90 31.99
N ASP A 83 -16.66 7.18 33.01
CA ASP A 83 -16.01 7.69 34.21
C ASP A 83 -14.86 6.73 34.52
N SER A 84 -13.62 7.25 34.60
CA SER A 84 -12.42 6.47 34.91
C SER A 84 -11.95 6.61 36.35
N SER A 85 -12.70 7.27 37.22
CA SER A 85 -12.37 7.41 38.65
C SER A 85 -12.21 6.07 39.36
N MET A 86 -13.00 5.06 38.96
CA MET A 86 -12.91 3.68 39.43
C MET A 86 -12.19 2.75 38.43
N GLY A 87 -11.61 3.33 37.38
CA GLY A 87 -10.88 2.63 36.34
C GLY A 87 -9.57 2.04 36.88
N VAL A 88 -9.38 0.74 36.67
CA VAL A 88 -8.16 0.03 37.08
C VAL A 88 -7.70 -0.90 35.96
N LEU A 89 -6.44 -0.79 35.55
CA LEU A 89 -5.77 -1.76 34.69
C LEU A 89 -4.89 -2.67 35.57
N LYS A 90 -5.18 -3.97 35.61
CA LYS A 90 -4.42 -4.94 36.41
C LYS A 90 -4.39 -6.32 35.75
N ILE A 91 -3.51 -7.19 36.24
CA ILE A 91 -3.57 -8.62 35.92
C ILE A 91 -4.66 -9.24 36.80
N ASN A 92 -5.58 -10.00 36.22
CA ASN A 92 -6.62 -10.73 36.95
C ASN A 92 -6.10 -12.09 37.46
N GLU A 93 -6.93 -12.81 38.23
CA GLU A 93 -6.56 -14.12 38.80
C GLU A 93 -6.15 -15.14 37.72
N ASP A 94 -6.73 -15.04 36.52
CA ASP A 94 -6.43 -15.89 35.36
C ASP A 94 -5.15 -15.49 34.60
N GLY A 95 -4.34 -14.56 35.13
CA GLY A 95 -3.09 -14.10 34.52
C GLY A 95 -3.27 -13.18 33.30
N ASN A 96 -4.50 -12.72 33.03
CA ASN A 96 -4.82 -11.84 31.92
C ASN A 96 -4.79 -10.37 32.34
N LEU A 97 -4.24 -9.50 31.50
CA LEU A 97 -4.37 -8.06 31.66
C LEU A 97 -5.82 -7.66 31.37
N ALA A 98 -6.45 -6.96 32.30
CA ALA A 98 -7.85 -6.58 32.24
C ALA A 98 -8.09 -5.16 32.75
N ILE A 99 -9.11 -4.53 32.17
CA ILE A 99 -9.60 -3.20 32.54
C ILE A 99 -10.90 -3.37 33.32
N PHE A 100 -10.93 -2.86 34.54
CA PHE A 100 -12.12 -2.85 35.41
C PHE A 100 -12.59 -1.42 35.63
N ASN A 101 -13.89 -1.25 35.83
CA ASN A 101 -14.48 0.03 36.21
C ASN A 101 -15.57 -0.18 37.26
N GLY A 102 -15.15 -0.32 38.53
CA GLY A 102 -16.05 -0.61 39.65
C GLY A 102 -16.26 -2.11 39.91
N ASN A 103 -16.96 -2.82 39.02
CA ASN A 103 -17.18 -4.27 39.18
C ASN A 103 -15.98 -5.09 38.71
N GLU A 104 -15.38 -5.89 39.60
CA GLU A 104 -14.25 -6.76 39.27
C GLU A 104 -14.64 -8.10 38.65
N ALA A 105 -15.93 -8.47 38.67
CA ALA A 105 -16.39 -9.73 38.07
C ALA A 105 -16.53 -9.66 36.54
N ASP A 106 -16.69 -8.46 35.96
CA ASP A 106 -16.91 -8.27 34.53
C ASP A 106 -15.98 -7.17 33.99
N PRO A 107 -14.82 -7.54 33.40
CA PRO A 107 -13.89 -6.58 32.86
C PRO A 107 -14.43 -5.92 31.58
N VAL A 108 -14.23 -4.60 31.47
CA VAL A 108 -14.54 -3.82 30.25
C VAL A 108 -13.76 -4.34 29.03
N TRP A 109 -12.56 -4.88 29.28
CA TRP A 109 -11.69 -5.48 28.28
C TRP A 109 -10.67 -6.41 28.94
N SER A 110 -10.24 -7.46 28.25
CA SER A 110 -9.13 -8.32 28.66
C SER A 110 -8.41 -8.95 27.47
N THR A 111 -7.18 -9.44 27.68
CA THR A 111 -6.36 -10.08 26.63
C THR A 111 -6.85 -11.46 26.18
N LYS A 112 -7.71 -12.12 26.97
CA LYS A 112 -8.34 -13.43 26.69
C LYS A 112 -7.34 -14.52 26.24
N VAL A 113 -6.20 -14.60 26.89
CA VAL A 113 -5.16 -15.61 26.68
C VAL A 113 -5.52 -16.88 27.44
N SER A 114 -5.53 -18.01 26.75
CA SER A 114 -5.63 -19.34 27.36
C SER A 114 -4.23 -19.85 27.68
N VAL A 115 -3.70 -19.52 28.86
CA VAL A 115 -2.41 -20.07 29.31
C VAL A 115 -2.66 -21.40 30.03
N PRO A 116 -1.96 -22.50 29.71
CA PRO A 116 -1.98 -23.70 30.52
C PRO A 116 -1.37 -23.36 31.88
N MET A 117 -2.22 -23.08 32.88
CA MET A 117 -1.76 -22.82 34.23
C MET A 117 -1.17 -24.09 34.82
N SER A 118 0.14 -24.10 35.04
CA SER A 118 0.69 -24.87 36.15
C SER A 118 0.78 -23.94 37.36
N ASP A 119 0.56 -24.48 38.56
CA ASP A 119 0.37 -23.72 39.80
C ASP A 119 1.52 -22.74 40.15
N ASN A 120 2.69 -22.86 39.51
CA ASN A 120 3.85 -21.99 39.72
C ASN A 120 4.04 -20.86 38.67
N ILE A 121 3.33 -20.87 37.54
CA ILE A 121 3.55 -19.88 36.46
C ILE A 121 2.89 -18.53 36.79
N SER A 122 1.78 -18.53 37.53
CA SER A 122 0.99 -17.31 37.79
C SER A 122 1.80 -16.19 38.46
N SER A 123 2.73 -16.52 39.36
CA SER A 123 3.54 -15.52 40.08
C SER A 123 4.67 -14.89 39.25
N THR A 124 5.06 -15.48 38.12
CA THR A 124 6.16 -14.97 37.28
C THR A 124 5.67 -14.34 35.97
N LEU A 125 4.37 -14.37 35.71
CA LEU A 125 3.79 -13.71 34.53
C LEU A 125 3.82 -12.19 34.69
N ILE A 126 4.31 -11.53 33.64
CA ILE A 126 4.42 -10.09 33.59
C ILE A 126 3.92 -9.55 32.25
N TYR A 127 3.33 -8.35 32.29
CA TYR A 127 3.11 -7.54 31.10
C TYR A 127 4.18 -6.47 31.01
N LYS A 128 5.02 -6.54 29.97
CA LYS A 128 6.16 -5.62 29.77
C LYS A 128 5.97 -4.77 28.52
N LEU A 129 6.14 -3.45 28.66
CA LEU A 129 6.15 -2.51 27.54
C LEU A 129 7.57 -2.39 26.98
N LEU A 130 7.79 -2.91 25.78
CA LEU A 130 9.09 -2.90 25.12
C LEU A 130 9.41 -1.53 24.48
N ASN A 131 10.69 -1.28 24.22
CA ASN A 131 11.16 -0.06 23.53
C ASN A 131 10.66 0.08 22.08
N THR A 132 10.07 -0.98 21.53
CA THR A 132 9.38 -0.97 20.23
C THR A 132 7.94 -0.43 20.32
N GLY A 133 7.40 -0.27 21.53
CA GLY A 133 5.99 0.03 21.78
C GLY A 133 5.10 -1.22 21.87
N ASN A 134 5.69 -2.42 21.76
CA ASN A 134 4.97 -3.67 21.91
C ASN A 134 4.74 -3.98 23.40
N LEU A 135 3.49 -4.18 23.80
CA LEU A 135 3.13 -4.65 25.14
C LEU A 135 3.02 -6.17 25.08
N VAL A 136 3.86 -6.88 25.81
CA VAL A 136 3.96 -8.34 25.74
C VAL A 136 3.64 -9.00 27.07
N LEU A 137 2.90 -10.11 27.02
CA LEU A 137 2.78 -11.06 28.13
C LEU A 137 3.87 -12.12 27.97
N ARG A 138 4.65 -12.33 29.03
CA ARG A 138 5.63 -13.42 29.10
C ARG A 138 5.88 -13.83 30.54
N ASP A 139 6.49 -15.00 30.71
CA ASP A 139 7.14 -15.38 31.96
C ASP A 139 8.42 -14.55 32.11
N GLU A 140 8.64 -13.94 33.26
CA GLU A 140 9.84 -13.14 33.54
C GLU A 140 11.14 -13.92 33.27
N ASN A 141 11.11 -15.23 33.47
CA ASN A 141 12.25 -16.13 33.32
C ASN A 141 12.40 -16.72 31.92
N LYS A 142 11.48 -16.43 30.99
CA LYS A 142 11.50 -16.96 29.62
C LYS A 142 11.47 -15.83 28.60
N GLU A 143 11.94 -16.15 27.40
CA GLU A 143 11.89 -15.24 26.26
C GLU A 143 10.59 -15.40 25.45
N ASP A 144 9.87 -16.51 25.62
CA ASP A 144 8.66 -16.79 24.86
C ASP A 144 7.55 -15.77 25.15
N ILE A 145 7.01 -15.20 24.07
CA ILE A 145 5.88 -14.27 24.11
C ILE A 145 4.58 -15.07 24.05
N LEU A 146 3.74 -14.94 25.09
CA LEU A 146 2.44 -15.61 25.19
C LEU A 146 1.30 -14.78 24.56
N TRP A 147 1.45 -13.46 24.57
CA TRP A 147 0.53 -12.50 23.94
C TRP A 147 1.26 -11.20 23.66
N GLN A 148 0.85 -10.46 22.63
CA GLN A 148 1.44 -9.16 22.32
C GLN A 148 0.42 -8.19 21.68
N SER A 149 0.56 -6.89 21.99
CA SER A 149 -0.30 -5.86 21.40
C SER A 149 -0.11 -5.71 19.90
N PHE A 150 1.07 -6.06 19.37
CA PHE A 150 1.37 -6.02 17.95
C PHE A 150 0.50 -6.98 17.10
N ASP A 151 -0.09 -8.02 17.71
CA ASP A 151 -1.05 -8.88 17.02
C ASP A 151 -2.46 -8.27 16.91
N TYR A 152 -2.72 -7.20 17.67
CA TYR A 152 -4.00 -6.50 17.74
C TYR A 152 -3.85 -5.01 17.40
N PRO A 153 -3.39 -4.67 16.17
CA PRO A 153 -3.25 -3.29 15.73
C PRO A 153 -4.56 -2.50 15.82
N THR A 154 -4.44 -1.18 15.99
CA THR A 154 -5.58 -0.26 15.90
C THR A 154 -5.59 0.47 14.56
N ASN A 155 -5.26 1.76 14.52
CA ASN A 155 -5.11 2.51 13.27
C ASN A 155 -3.65 2.72 12.86
N THR A 156 -2.68 2.28 13.68
CA THR A 156 -1.26 2.59 13.52
C THR A 156 -0.42 1.32 13.37
N ARG A 157 0.57 1.36 12.49
CA ARG A 157 1.67 0.39 12.35
C ARG A 157 2.99 1.04 12.78
N LEU A 158 3.55 0.56 13.89
CA LEU A 158 4.90 0.88 14.35
C LEU A 158 5.97 0.02 13.64
N PRO A 159 7.25 0.42 13.68
CA PRO A 159 8.34 -0.45 13.24
C PRO A 159 8.32 -1.81 13.96
N GLY A 160 8.52 -2.89 13.20
CA GLY A 160 8.48 -4.27 13.67
C GLY A 160 7.09 -4.91 13.65
N MET A 161 6.01 -4.14 13.47
CA MET A 161 4.66 -4.69 13.33
C MET A 161 4.45 -5.36 11.96
N LYS A 162 3.70 -6.47 11.97
CA LYS A 162 3.25 -7.20 10.78
C LYS A 162 1.94 -6.62 10.29
N LEU A 163 1.77 -6.56 8.97
CA LEU A 163 0.46 -6.49 8.33
C LEU A 163 0.37 -7.61 7.30
N GLY A 164 -0.73 -8.36 7.30
CA GLY A 164 -0.83 -9.60 6.54
C GLY A 164 -1.70 -10.64 7.21
N TRP A 165 -1.47 -11.91 6.88
CA TRP A 165 -2.25 -13.04 7.37
C TRP A 165 -1.36 -14.10 7.98
N ASN A 166 -1.77 -14.60 9.14
CA ASN A 166 -1.38 -15.92 9.61
C ASN A 166 -2.29 -16.95 8.91
N LEU A 167 -1.71 -17.76 8.03
CA LEU A 167 -2.46 -18.71 7.21
C LEU A 167 -2.93 -19.93 8.00
N LYS A 168 -2.29 -20.24 9.15
CA LYS A 168 -2.68 -21.35 10.03
C LYS A 168 -3.92 -21.02 10.86
N SER A 169 -3.93 -19.84 11.48
CA SER A 169 -5.04 -19.42 12.36
C SER A 169 -6.15 -18.66 11.62
N GLY A 170 -5.90 -18.20 10.39
CA GLY A 170 -6.77 -17.28 9.67
C GLY A 170 -6.75 -15.86 10.24
N TRP A 171 -5.80 -15.55 11.12
CA TRP A 171 -5.68 -14.23 11.75
C TRP A 171 -5.17 -13.19 10.74
N ASN A 172 -5.83 -12.03 10.70
CA ASN A 172 -5.49 -10.92 9.81
C ASN A 172 -4.96 -9.72 10.60
N TRP A 173 -3.69 -9.40 10.42
CA TRP A 173 -3.08 -8.16 10.92
C TRP A 173 -3.38 -7.03 9.92
N SER A 174 -4.35 -6.18 10.28
CA SER A 174 -4.81 -5.05 9.47
C SER A 174 -4.97 -3.78 10.30
N LEU A 175 -4.98 -2.62 9.65
CA LEU A 175 -5.29 -1.37 10.35
C LEU A 175 -6.75 -0.99 10.12
N THR A 176 -7.41 -0.49 11.16
CA THR A 176 -8.74 0.10 11.06
C THR A 176 -8.72 1.50 11.63
N SER A 177 -9.20 2.48 10.85
CA SER A 177 -9.18 3.89 11.21
C SER A 177 -9.91 4.13 12.53
N TRP A 178 -9.62 5.26 13.16
CA TRP A 178 -10.51 5.80 14.17
C TRP A 178 -11.79 6.31 13.50
N LYS A 179 -12.87 6.40 14.26
CA LYS A 179 -14.15 6.93 13.77
C LYS A 179 -14.09 8.44 13.55
N SER A 180 -13.36 9.14 14.41
CA SER A 180 -13.02 10.55 14.25
C SER A 180 -11.75 10.87 15.05
N ARG A 181 -11.26 12.11 15.00
CA ARG A 181 -10.05 12.52 15.75
C ARG A 181 -10.19 12.35 17.27
N ASP A 182 -11.40 12.52 17.79
CA ASP A 182 -11.70 12.44 19.22
C ASP A 182 -12.42 11.14 19.60
N ASP A 183 -12.61 10.21 18.66
CA ASP A 183 -13.29 8.93 18.89
C ASP A 183 -12.47 7.77 18.30
N PRO A 184 -11.71 7.04 19.15
CA PRO A 184 -10.84 5.95 18.73
C PRO A 184 -11.59 4.65 18.43
N SER A 185 -12.92 4.62 18.59
CA SER A 185 -13.72 3.46 18.18
C SER A 185 -13.49 3.10 16.72
N THR A 186 -13.87 1.88 16.35
CA THR A 186 -13.72 1.36 14.99
C THR A 186 -14.40 2.30 13.99
N GLY A 187 -13.59 2.90 13.11
CA GLY A 187 -14.06 3.75 12.01
C GLY A 187 -14.41 2.95 10.75
N ASP A 188 -14.73 3.69 9.68
CA ASP A 188 -15.25 3.12 8.43
C ASP A 188 -14.18 2.55 7.49
N PHE A 189 -12.90 2.89 7.72
CA PHE A 189 -11.83 2.61 6.79
C PHE A 189 -10.86 1.55 7.31
N THR A 190 -10.42 0.69 6.40
CA THR A 190 -9.45 -0.37 6.70
C THR A 190 -8.29 -0.33 5.71
N TYR A 191 -7.07 -0.59 6.20
CA TYR A 191 -5.88 -0.82 5.40
C TYR A 191 -5.51 -2.29 5.52
N ASN A 192 -5.84 -3.05 4.48
CA ASN A 192 -5.80 -4.52 4.51
C ASN A 192 -4.87 -5.08 3.45
N PHE A 193 -4.20 -6.16 3.80
CA PHE A 193 -3.44 -6.98 2.87
C PHE A 193 -4.37 -8.02 2.24
N ASP A 194 -4.42 -8.08 0.92
CA ASP A 194 -5.20 -9.05 0.15
C ASP A 194 -4.25 -10.04 -0.50
N PRO A 195 -4.29 -11.33 -0.12
CA PRO A 195 -3.41 -12.34 -0.70
C PRO A 195 -3.96 -12.92 -2.01
N THR A 196 -5.13 -12.48 -2.48
CA THR A 196 -5.75 -12.96 -3.73
C THR A 196 -4.96 -12.49 -4.95
N GLY A 197 -4.64 -13.40 -5.88
CA GLY A 197 -3.80 -13.07 -7.02
C GLY A 197 -2.36 -12.83 -6.58
N ALA A 198 -1.77 -11.71 -6.99
CA ALA A 198 -0.50 -11.27 -6.41
C ALA A 198 -0.80 -10.45 -5.15
N PRO A 199 -0.06 -10.60 -4.04
CA PRO A 199 -0.44 -9.94 -2.79
C PRO A 199 -0.32 -8.41 -2.86
N GLU A 200 -1.39 -7.69 -2.48
CA GLU A 200 -1.48 -6.22 -2.53
C GLU A 200 -2.09 -5.63 -1.26
N PHE A 201 -1.83 -4.35 -0.98
CA PHE A 201 -2.56 -3.59 0.01
C PHE A 201 -3.69 -2.78 -0.60
N PHE A 202 -4.79 -2.68 0.15
CA PHE A 202 -5.94 -1.85 -0.20
C PHE A 202 -6.36 -0.98 0.97
N ILE A 203 -6.74 0.26 0.67
CA ILE A 203 -7.62 1.04 1.55
C ILE A 203 -9.05 0.79 1.10
N LYS A 204 -9.91 0.36 2.03
CA LYS A 204 -11.32 0.07 1.76
C LYS A 204 -12.21 0.87 2.71
N LYS A 205 -13.38 1.30 2.23
CA LYS A 205 -14.51 1.76 3.05
C LYS A 205 -15.62 0.72 2.96
N GLY A 206 -15.77 -0.10 3.99
CA GLY A 206 -16.53 -1.35 3.88
C GLY A 206 -15.99 -2.23 2.75
N LEU A 207 -16.83 -2.57 1.77
CA LEU A 207 -16.43 -3.37 0.60
C LEU A 207 -15.83 -2.54 -0.54
N ARG A 208 -15.97 -1.21 -0.50
CA ARG A 208 -15.50 -0.32 -1.59
C ARG A 208 -14.00 -0.10 -1.48
N LYS A 209 -13.24 -0.51 -2.50
CA LYS A 209 -11.82 -0.16 -2.67
C LYS A 209 -11.67 1.34 -2.97
N LEU A 210 -10.77 2.01 -2.27
CA LEU A 210 -10.45 3.45 -2.43
C LEU A 210 -9.04 3.69 -2.94
N TRP A 211 -8.11 2.81 -2.56
CA TRP A 211 -6.72 2.86 -2.98
C TRP A 211 -6.16 1.44 -3.06
N ARG A 212 -5.17 1.24 -3.93
CA ARG A 212 -4.43 -0.02 -4.09
C ARG A 212 -2.94 0.29 -4.22
N SER A 213 -2.10 -0.47 -3.52
CA SER A 213 -0.65 -0.29 -3.56
C SER A 213 0.00 -0.73 -4.87
N GLY A 214 -0.58 -1.72 -5.54
CA GLY A 214 0.15 -2.57 -6.47
C GLY A 214 0.73 -3.79 -5.75
N PRO A 215 1.06 -4.87 -6.49
CA PRO A 215 1.62 -6.06 -5.90
C PRO A 215 3.07 -5.87 -5.47
N TRP A 216 3.53 -6.74 -4.57
CA TRP A 216 4.95 -6.82 -4.26
C TRP A 216 5.73 -7.23 -5.50
N ASN A 217 6.61 -6.35 -5.97
CA ASN A 217 7.26 -6.44 -7.28
C ASN A 217 8.45 -7.43 -7.35
N GLY A 218 8.60 -8.29 -6.34
CA GLY A 218 9.57 -9.40 -6.34
C GLY A 218 11.06 -9.01 -6.37
N LEU A 219 11.42 -7.71 -6.34
CA LEU A 219 12.80 -7.22 -6.42
C LEU A 219 13.74 -7.87 -5.41
N ALA A 220 13.23 -8.01 -4.19
CA ALA A 220 13.95 -8.60 -3.08
C ALA A 220 12.94 -9.05 -2.02
N LYS A 221 13.37 -9.98 -1.16
CA LYS A 221 12.67 -10.29 0.08
C LYS A 221 12.54 -9.05 0.98
N THR A 222 13.49 -8.12 0.87
CA THR A 222 13.50 -6.85 1.58
C THR A 222 13.57 -5.69 0.60
N LEU A 223 12.56 -4.82 0.61
CA LEU A 223 12.58 -3.56 -0.15
C LEU A 223 13.16 -2.45 0.73
N HIS A 224 14.08 -1.68 0.15
CA HIS A 224 14.81 -0.64 0.85
C HIS A 224 14.34 0.75 0.40
N SER A 225 14.14 1.64 1.38
CA SER A 225 13.97 3.08 1.23
C SER A 225 15.09 3.79 1.98
N SER A 226 15.18 5.12 1.89
CA SER A 226 16.22 5.92 2.57
C SER A 226 16.19 5.79 4.10
N THR A 227 15.00 5.63 4.68
CA THR A 227 14.80 5.60 6.15
C THR A 227 14.21 4.28 6.65
N TYR A 228 13.57 3.52 5.77
CA TYR A 228 12.83 2.31 6.12
C TYR A 228 13.25 1.15 5.25
N TYR A 229 13.04 -0.06 5.75
CA TYR A 229 13.04 -1.25 4.93
C TYR A 229 11.82 -2.12 5.25
N TYR A 230 11.34 -2.82 4.24
CA TYR A 230 10.13 -3.62 4.29
C TYR A 230 10.50 -5.05 3.97
N THR A 231 10.22 -5.99 4.86
CA THR A 231 10.44 -7.42 4.62
C THR A 231 9.12 -8.07 4.26
N PHE A 232 9.10 -8.70 3.09
CA PHE A 232 7.98 -9.52 2.65
C PHE A 232 8.21 -10.98 3.05
N VAL A 233 7.20 -11.56 3.69
CA VAL A 233 7.14 -12.96 4.09
C VAL A 233 6.02 -13.62 3.30
N ASN A 234 6.33 -14.71 2.62
CA ASN A 234 5.35 -15.54 1.91
C ASN A 234 5.80 -17.00 2.02
N ASN A 235 5.15 -17.75 2.91
CA ASN A 235 5.39 -19.16 3.14
C ASN A 235 4.08 -19.85 3.57
N PRO A 236 4.05 -21.18 3.78
CA PRO A 236 2.81 -21.89 4.14
C PRO A 236 2.14 -21.45 5.45
N ASP A 237 2.88 -20.77 6.34
CA ASP A 237 2.40 -20.37 7.66
C ASP A 237 1.88 -18.92 7.67
N GLU A 238 2.48 -18.05 6.86
CA GLU A 238 2.28 -16.61 6.92
C GLU A 238 2.53 -15.93 5.57
N ILE A 239 1.68 -14.95 5.28
CA ILE A 239 1.91 -13.97 4.23
C ILE A 239 1.78 -12.55 4.78
N SER A 240 2.88 -11.82 4.88
CA SER A 240 2.89 -10.53 5.58
C SER A 240 3.99 -9.59 5.10
N ILE A 241 3.86 -8.32 5.46
CA ILE A 241 4.88 -7.30 5.31
C ILE A 241 5.21 -6.71 6.68
N ILE A 242 6.50 -6.70 7.00
CA ILE A 242 7.06 -6.11 8.21
C ILE A 242 7.77 -4.83 7.80
N ALA A 243 7.42 -3.70 8.41
CA ALA A 243 8.10 -2.43 8.19
C ALA A 243 9.07 -2.16 9.33
N ASN A 244 10.32 -1.81 9.02
CA ASN A 244 11.35 -1.48 10.01
C ASN A 244 12.00 -0.13 9.68
N SER A 245 12.60 0.49 10.69
CA SER A 245 13.37 1.73 10.56
C SER A 245 14.87 1.42 10.68
N TYR A 246 15.69 2.07 9.86
CA TYR A 246 17.15 2.04 10.03
C TYR A 246 17.61 2.81 11.25
N ASN A 247 16.96 3.95 11.50
CA ASN A 247 17.29 4.83 12.60
C ASN A 247 16.20 4.71 13.66
N THR A 248 16.49 3.98 14.73
CA THR A 248 15.58 3.79 15.87
C THR A 248 15.44 5.04 16.73
N SER A 249 16.32 6.03 16.57
CA SER A 249 16.23 7.32 17.27
C SER A 249 15.19 8.26 16.65
N VAL A 250 14.81 8.06 15.38
CA VAL A 250 13.77 8.87 14.73
C VAL A 250 12.39 8.30 15.06
N LEU A 251 11.57 9.07 15.76
CA LEU A 251 10.19 8.69 16.02
C LEU A 251 9.40 8.76 14.71
N SER A 252 8.75 7.65 14.36
CA SER A 252 8.01 7.51 13.12
C SER A 252 6.78 6.65 13.30
N ARG A 253 5.68 7.07 12.67
CA ARG A 253 4.42 6.31 12.65
C ARG A 253 3.83 6.23 11.27
N PHE A 254 3.31 5.05 10.93
CA PHE A 254 2.41 4.85 9.80
C PHE A 254 1.00 4.65 10.35
N TYR A 255 -0.01 5.39 9.89
CA TYR A 255 -1.37 5.22 10.39
C TYR A 255 -2.42 5.51 9.32
N LEU A 256 -3.61 4.92 9.50
CA LEU A 256 -4.80 5.20 8.70
C LEU A 256 -5.67 6.21 9.45
N ASP A 257 -5.86 7.38 8.86
CA ASP A 257 -6.68 8.44 9.45
C ASP A 257 -8.19 8.23 9.24
N GLU A 258 -8.99 9.04 9.94
CA GLU A 258 -10.46 9.01 9.92
C GLU A 258 -11.06 9.36 8.55
N LEU A 259 -10.26 9.90 7.63
CA LEU A 259 -10.67 10.25 6.26
C LEU A 259 -10.32 9.15 5.25
N GLY A 260 -9.69 8.06 5.70
CA GLY A 260 -9.27 6.97 4.84
C GLY A 260 -7.96 7.25 4.11
N ILE A 261 -7.10 8.11 4.65
CA ILE A 261 -5.77 8.39 4.11
C ILE A 261 -4.74 7.69 4.99
N ALA A 262 -3.94 6.82 4.39
CA ALA A 262 -2.77 6.25 5.04
C ALA A 262 -1.63 7.27 4.99
N ARG A 263 -0.98 7.52 6.12
CA ARG A 263 0.12 8.50 6.24
C ARG A 263 1.31 7.89 6.93
N ARG A 264 2.50 8.28 6.50
CA ARG A 264 3.74 8.07 7.24
C ARG A 264 4.30 9.42 7.66
N LEU A 265 4.49 9.58 8.97
CA LEU A 265 5.00 10.81 9.56
C LEU A 265 6.32 10.55 10.29
N ASN A 266 7.24 11.50 10.20
CA ASN A 266 8.45 11.55 11.03
C ASN A 266 8.35 12.71 12.01
N TRP A 267 8.80 12.51 13.24
CA TRP A 267 8.88 13.58 14.23
C TRP A 267 10.13 14.44 13.96
N ILE A 268 9.95 15.75 13.92
CA ILE A 268 11.05 16.72 13.79
C ILE A 268 11.25 17.38 15.14
N GLU A 269 12.36 17.08 15.80
CA GLU A 269 12.66 17.57 17.16
C GLU A 269 12.77 19.09 17.22
N ASP A 270 13.43 19.72 16.24
CA ASP A 270 13.66 21.16 16.23
C ASP A 270 12.36 21.98 16.18
N THR A 271 11.38 21.51 15.41
CA THR A 271 10.09 22.20 15.25
C THR A 271 9.01 21.63 16.16
N GLN A 272 9.24 20.51 16.84
CA GLN A 272 8.26 19.79 17.65
C GLN A 272 6.99 19.48 16.85
N THR A 273 7.13 19.01 15.61
CA THR A 273 6.00 18.71 14.72
C THR A 273 6.18 17.40 13.97
N TRP A 274 5.04 16.75 13.68
CA TRP A 274 5.00 15.65 12.74
C TRP A 274 5.10 16.15 11.28
N SER A 275 6.12 15.70 10.56
CA SER A 275 6.29 15.97 9.12
C SER A 275 5.76 14.79 8.30
N ASN A 276 4.90 15.08 7.32
CA ASN A 276 4.39 14.06 6.40
C ASN A 276 5.44 13.72 5.34
N ILE A 277 5.88 12.46 5.32
CA ILE A 277 6.87 11.99 4.34
C ILE A 277 6.24 11.15 3.24
N TRP A 278 5.02 10.65 3.45
CA TRP A 278 4.28 9.88 2.45
C TRP A 278 2.80 9.77 2.82
N SER A 279 1.94 9.87 1.81
CA SER A 279 0.49 9.63 1.93
C SER A 279 -0.03 8.71 0.83
N ALA A 280 -1.15 8.04 1.10
CA ALA A 280 -1.97 7.40 0.09
C ALA A 280 -3.46 7.45 0.47
N PRO A 281 -4.37 7.80 -0.47
CA PRO A 281 -4.07 8.39 -1.78
C PRO A 281 -3.32 9.71 -1.67
N ASP A 282 -2.34 9.96 -2.55
CA ASP A 282 -1.60 11.23 -2.56
C ASP A 282 -2.17 12.24 -3.58
N ASP A 283 -2.67 11.73 -4.71
CA ASP A 283 -3.29 12.54 -5.76
C ASP A 283 -4.53 11.88 -6.38
N SER A 284 -5.09 12.53 -7.41
CA SER A 284 -6.32 12.09 -8.07
C SER A 284 -6.20 10.73 -8.78
N CYS A 285 -5.00 10.31 -9.19
CA CYS A 285 -4.75 9.06 -9.90
C CYS A 285 -4.47 7.87 -8.97
N ASP A 286 -4.28 8.13 -7.68
CA ASP A 286 -4.15 7.07 -6.68
C ASP A 286 -5.49 6.47 -6.28
N TYR A 287 -6.59 7.21 -6.50
CA TYR A 287 -7.92 6.70 -6.23
C TYR A 287 -8.23 5.51 -7.13
N TYR A 288 -8.66 4.43 -6.47
CA TYR A 288 -8.90 3.15 -7.11
C TYR A 288 -9.86 3.25 -8.31
N SER A 289 -9.41 2.75 -9.45
CA SER A 289 -10.19 2.70 -10.70
C SER A 289 -10.67 4.07 -11.19
N LYS A 290 -9.86 5.12 -11.01
CA LYS A 290 -10.17 6.49 -11.44
C LYS A 290 -10.57 6.58 -12.92
N CYS A 291 -9.91 5.81 -13.78
CA CYS A 291 -10.10 5.81 -15.24
C CYS A 291 -10.85 4.58 -15.77
N GLY A 292 -11.53 3.84 -14.89
CA GLY A 292 -12.31 2.65 -15.27
C GLY A 292 -11.45 1.52 -15.87
N SER A 293 -12.11 0.60 -16.57
CA SER A 293 -11.43 -0.50 -17.26
C SER A 293 -10.74 -0.05 -18.53
N PHE A 294 -9.56 -0.61 -18.81
CA PHE A 294 -8.72 -0.31 -19.97
C PHE A 294 -8.39 1.18 -20.16
N GLY A 295 -8.47 1.96 -19.09
CA GLY A 295 -7.98 3.34 -19.02
C GLY A 295 -6.79 3.43 -18.06
N SER A 296 -5.81 4.25 -18.42
CA SER A 296 -4.69 4.61 -17.54
C SER A 296 -4.84 6.03 -17.00
N CYS A 297 -4.33 6.25 -15.78
CA CYS A 297 -4.31 7.55 -15.14
C CYS A 297 -2.92 8.18 -15.16
N ASN A 298 -2.83 9.46 -15.50
CA ASN A 298 -1.61 10.24 -15.46
C ASN A 298 -1.88 11.61 -14.83
N SER A 299 -1.26 11.88 -13.67
CA SER A 299 -1.46 13.12 -12.93
C SER A 299 -0.83 14.36 -13.58
N SER A 300 0.07 14.16 -14.56
CA SER A 300 0.72 15.26 -15.29
C SER A 300 -0.10 15.78 -16.46
N ASN A 301 -1.15 15.06 -16.88
CA ASN A 301 -1.96 15.42 -18.03
C ASN A 301 -3.13 16.34 -17.65
N GLY A 302 -3.53 17.25 -18.55
CA GLY A 302 -4.70 18.13 -18.36
C GLY A 302 -6.06 17.39 -18.35
N HIS A 303 -6.07 16.17 -18.89
CA HIS A 303 -7.05 15.11 -18.68
C HIS A 303 -6.33 13.95 -17.99
N PHE A 304 -6.72 13.63 -16.77
CA PHE A 304 -6.04 12.57 -16.00
C PHE A 304 -6.15 11.20 -16.65
N CYS A 305 -7.21 10.93 -17.41
CA CYS A 305 -7.47 9.62 -17.98
C CYS A 305 -7.19 9.57 -19.48
N SER A 306 -6.53 8.49 -19.90
CA SER A 306 -6.29 8.10 -21.29
C SER A 306 -6.77 6.66 -21.49
N CYS A 307 -7.31 6.34 -22.66
CA CYS A 307 -7.51 4.93 -23.03
C CYS A 307 -6.16 4.29 -23.39
N LEU A 308 -6.02 3.00 -23.10
CA LEU A 308 -4.90 2.24 -23.65
C LEU A 308 -4.94 2.27 -25.20
N PRO A 309 -3.80 2.24 -25.90
CA PRO A 309 -3.81 2.21 -27.37
C PRO A 309 -4.70 1.09 -27.96
N GLY A 310 -5.43 1.39 -29.04
CA GLY A 310 -6.45 0.50 -29.62
C GLY A 310 -7.75 0.40 -28.81
N PHE A 311 -7.97 1.30 -27.85
CA PHE A 311 -9.22 1.46 -27.12
C PHE A 311 -9.75 2.89 -27.23
N GLU A 312 -11.08 3.01 -27.22
CA GLU A 312 -11.81 4.27 -27.23
C GLU A 312 -12.70 4.43 -25.99
N PRO A 313 -13.06 5.66 -25.59
CA PRO A 313 -13.90 5.89 -24.42
C PRO A 313 -15.26 5.19 -24.56
N LYS A 314 -15.65 4.43 -23.53
CA LYS A 314 -16.96 3.77 -23.49
C LYS A 314 -18.13 4.75 -23.54
N SER A 315 -17.91 5.97 -23.06
CA SER A 315 -18.87 7.07 -23.13
C SER A 315 -18.14 8.35 -23.54
N PRO A 316 -18.14 8.71 -24.84
CA PRO A 316 -17.49 9.93 -25.31
C PRO A 316 -17.99 11.19 -24.60
N ARG A 317 -19.30 11.26 -24.34
CA ARG A 317 -19.92 12.38 -23.61
C ARG A 317 -19.34 12.57 -22.21
N ASP A 318 -19.22 11.50 -21.43
CA ASP A 318 -18.69 11.60 -20.05
C ASP A 318 -17.18 11.87 -20.08
N TRP A 319 -16.49 11.30 -21.07
CA TRP A 319 -15.07 11.54 -21.31
C TRP A 319 -14.76 13.01 -21.61
N ASP A 320 -15.56 13.67 -22.46
CA ASP A 320 -15.46 15.10 -22.76
C ASP A 320 -15.70 15.97 -21.51
N LEU A 321 -16.46 15.47 -20.54
CA LEU A 321 -16.69 16.09 -19.23
C LEU A 321 -15.61 15.75 -18.18
N LYS A 322 -14.49 15.14 -18.60
CA LYS A 322 -13.39 14.70 -17.72
C LYS A 322 -13.77 13.55 -16.77
N ASP A 323 -14.83 12.81 -17.07
CA ASP A 323 -15.22 11.61 -16.33
C ASP A 323 -14.82 10.34 -17.08
N GLY A 324 -13.68 9.78 -16.69
CA GLY A 324 -13.16 8.50 -17.20
C GLY A 324 -13.68 7.27 -16.46
N SER A 325 -14.60 7.41 -15.50
CA SER A 325 -14.98 6.30 -14.60
C SER A 325 -15.60 5.09 -15.29
N LYS A 326 -16.19 5.29 -16.47
CA LYS A 326 -16.77 4.21 -17.31
C LYS A 326 -15.73 3.39 -18.07
N GLY A 327 -14.48 3.84 -18.10
CA GLY A 327 -13.40 3.19 -18.81
C GLY A 327 -13.52 3.27 -20.33
N CYS A 328 -12.82 2.36 -20.97
CA CYS A 328 -12.64 2.28 -22.41
C CYS A 328 -13.09 0.92 -22.93
N VAL A 329 -13.43 0.88 -24.21
CA VAL A 329 -13.79 -0.33 -24.95
C VAL A 329 -12.83 -0.49 -26.12
N ARG A 330 -12.62 -1.74 -26.53
CA ARG A 330 -11.75 -2.03 -27.67
C ARG A 330 -12.36 -1.42 -28.93
N GLU A 331 -11.52 -0.82 -29.77
CA GLU A 331 -11.96 -0.32 -31.08
C GLU A 331 -12.37 -1.47 -32.02
N ARG A 332 -11.81 -2.67 -31.81
CA ARG A 332 -12.08 -3.88 -32.60
C ARG A 332 -12.08 -5.13 -31.73
N GLU A 333 -12.86 -6.12 -32.15
CA GLU A 333 -12.89 -7.44 -31.52
C GLU A 333 -11.60 -8.23 -31.81
N LEU A 334 -11.20 -9.05 -30.83
CA LEU A 334 -10.05 -9.95 -30.93
C LEU A 334 -10.38 -11.16 -31.81
N LEU A 335 -9.45 -11.58 -32.66
CA LEU A 335 -9.64 -12.70 -33.59
C LEU A 335 -9.14 -14.04 -33.05
N CYS A 336 -8.55 -14.03 -31.86
CA CYS A 336 -7.90 -15.09 -31.10
C CYS A 336 -7.01 -16.03 -31.93
N GLY A 337 -5.70 -15.86 -31.82
CA GLY A 337 -4.71 -16.74 -32.48
C GLY A 337 -4.58 -16.56 -33.99
N LYS A 338 -5.38 -15.67 -34.60
CA LYS A 338 -5.31 -15.27 -36.02
C LYS A 338 -4.65 -13.91 -36.19
N GLY A 339 -3.48 -13.76 -35.57
CA GLY A 339 -2.74 -12.51 -35.54
C GLY A 339 -3.37 -11.48 -34.62
N ASP A 340 -3.58 -11.82 -33.35
CA ASP A 340 -3.73 -10.84 -32.26
C ASP A 340 -2.38 -10.68 -31.54
N GLY A 341 -2.15 -9.49 -31.00
CA GLY A 341 -0.85 -9.08 -30.46
C GLY A 341 -0.88 -8.52 -29.08
N PHE A 342 0.32 -8.31 -28.57
CA PHE A 342 0.52 -7.60 -27.32
C PHE A 342 1.22 -6.28 -27.60
N LEU A 343 0.65 -5.20 -27.06
CA LEU A 343 1.38 -3.96 -26.92
C LEU A 343 1.94 -3.90 -25.50
N LYS A 344 3.24 -3.61 -25.42
CA LYS A 344 3.94 -3.45 -24.14
C LYS A 344 3.86 -2.00 -23.69
N LEU A 345 3.40 -1.78 -22.47
CA LEU A 345 3.46 -0.51 -21.78
C LEU A 345 4.57 -0.56 -20.73
N GLU A 346 5.32 0.53 -20.60
CA GLU A 346 6.47 0.63 -19.70
C GLU A 346 6.16 1.53 -18.51
N LYS A 347 6.81 1.29 -17.37
CA LYS A 347 6.71 2.13 -16.17
C LYS A 347 5.28 2.33 -15.65
N MET A 348 4.51 1.25 -15.62
CA MET A 348 3.11 1.30 -15.22
C MET A 348 2.92 0.82 -13.78
N LYS A 349 1.93 1.37 -13.08
CA LYS A 349 1.20 0.62 -12.06
C LYS A 349 0.38 -0.44 -12.78
N ILE A 350 0.84 -1.69 -12.73
CA ILE A 350 0.16 -2.80 -13.40
C ILE A 350 -1.26 -2.99 -12.84
N PRO A 351 -2.19 -3.58 -13.61
CA PRO A 351 -3.59 -3.68 -13.21
C PRO A 351 -3.81 -4.39 -11.86
N ASP A 352 -4.99 -4.20 -11.25
CA ASP A 352 -5.42 -4.97 -10.07
C ASP A 352 -5.30 -6.47 -10.33
N THR A 353 -4.65 -7.18 -9.42
CA THR A 353 -4.31 -8.60 -9.59
C THR A 353 -5.33 -9.55 -8.98
N SER A 354 -6.44 -9.05 -8.41
CA SER A 354 -7.50 -9.88 -7.80
C SER A 354 -8.06 -10.93 -8.77
N ASN A 355 -8.07 -10.64 -10.08
CA ASN A 355 -8.51 -11.54 -11.15
C ASN A 355 -7.35 -12.09 -12.00
N ALA A 356 -6.11 -11.89 -11.55
CA ALA A 356 -4.92 -12.40 -12.23
C ALA A 356 -4.56 -13.79 -11.73
N ARG A 357 -4.12 -14.65 -12.65
CA ARG A 357 -3.46 -15.91 -12.30
C ARG A 357 -1.97 -15.67 -12.11
N VAL A 358 -1.42 -16.18 -11.02
CA VAL A 358 0.02 -16.11 -10.71
C VAL A 358 0.66 -17.47 -10.93
N ASP A 359 1.79 -17.50 -11.64
CA ASP A 359 2.65 -18.68 -11.76
C ASP A 359 4.12 -18.27 -11.67
N MET A 360 4.74 -18.57 -10.52
CA MET A 360 6.14 -18.19 -10.26
C MET A 360 7.16 -19.08 -10.99
N SER A 361 6.72 -20.17 -11.64
CA SER A 361 7.60 -21.10 -12.37
C SER A 361 7.90 -20.66 -13.80
N LEU A 362 7.12 -19.72 -14.34
CA LEU A 362 7.21 -19.27 -15.72
C LEU A 362 8.06 -18.00 -15.85
N GLY A 363 8.76 -17.87 -16.99
CA GLY A 363 9.37 -16.62 -17.42
C GLY A 363 8.40 -15.77 -18.23
N ILE A 364 8.82 -14.54 -18.57
CA ILE A 364 7.98 -13.60 -19.31
C ILE A 364 7.55 -14.11 -20.69
N THR A 365 8.42 -14.86 -21.39
CA THR A 365 8.13 -15.42 -22.72
C THR A 365 7.08 -16.52 -22.65
N GLU A 366 7.19 -17.42 -21.67
CA GLU A 366 6.16 -18.43 -21.42
C GLU A 366 4.84 -17.75 -20.98
N CYS A 367 4.93 -16.69 -20.18
CA CYS A 367 3.76 -15.93 -19.72
C CYS A 367 2.95 -15.32 -20.86
N GLU A 368 3.64 -14.70 -21.83
CA GLU A 368 3.01 -14.20 -23.06
C GLU A 368 2.30 -15.33 -23.81
N ASN A 369 2.96 -16.48 -23.96
CA ASN A 369 2.40 -17.62 -24.67
C ASN A 369 1.18 -18.21 -23.94
N GLU A 370 1.18 -18.26 -22.61
CA GLU A 370 0.02 -18.69 -21.82
C GLU A 370 -1.17 -17.76 -22.02
N CYS A 371 -0.94 -16.45 -22.04
CA CYS A 371 -1.99 -15.48 -22.38
C CYS A 371 -2.48 -15.67 -23.82
N ARG A 372 -1.57 -15.82 -24.79
CA ARG A 372 -1.89 -15.97 -26.22
C ARG A 372 -2.76 -17.19 -26.52
N LYS A 373 -2.56 -18.30 -25.79
CA LYS A 373 -3.36 -19.53 -25.97
C LYS A 373 -4.79 -19.39 -25.47
N ASN A 374 -5.09 -18.38 -24.66
CA ASN A 374 -6.40 -18.21 -24.05
C ASN A 374 -7.06 -16.94 -24.58
N CYS A 375 -8.13 -17.10 -25.37
CA CYS A 375 -8.86 -16.00 -25.99
C CYS A 375 -9.49 -15.00 -25.00
N SER A 376 -9.67 -15.40 -23.75
CA SER A 376 -10.19 -14.52 -22.69
C SER A 376 -9.08 -13.70 -22.03
N CYS A 377 -7.80 -13.94 -22.36
CA CYS A 377 -6.71 -13.20 -21.79
C CYS A 377 -6.66 -11.77 -22.34
N ASN A 378 -6.57 -10.79 -21.44
CA ASN A 378 -6.45 -9.38 -21.80
C ASN A 378 -5.06 -8.80 -21.58
N GLY A 379 -4.18 -9.49 -20.84
CA GLY A 379 -2.82 -9.04 -20.64
C GLY A 379 -1.99 -9.97 -19.77
N TYR A 380 -0.69 -9.70 -19.75
CA TYR A 380 0.30 -10.43 -18.99
C TYR A 380 1.40 -9.49 -18.49
N SER A 381 2.11 -9.91 -17.45
CA SER A 381 3.27 -9.22 -16.91
C SER A 381 4.13 -10.22 -16.14
N SER A 382 5.38 -9.86 -15.85
CA SER A 382 6.16 -10.64 -14.89
C SER A 382 5.61 -10.46 -13.48
N ALA A 383 5.72 -11.45 -12.62
CA ALA A 383 5.34 -11.28 -11.21
C ALA A 383 6.43 -10.52 -10.42
N GLY A 384 7.69 -10.71 -10.80
CA GLY A 384 8.84 -9.96 -10.32
C GLY A 384 9.45 -9.08 -11.41
N VAL A 385 10.04 -7.94 -11.05
CA VAL A 385 10.62 -7.00 -12.03
C VAL A 385 11.91 -7.51 -12.71
N ASN A 386 12.53 -8.57 -12.20
CA ASN A 386 13.64 -9.25 -12.87
C ASN A 386 13.18 -10.15 -14.03
N GLY A 387 11.89 -10.11 -14.38
CA GLY A 387 11.28 -10.94 -15.41
C GLY A 387 10.90 -12.35 -14.93
N SER A 388 10.97 -12.61 -13.61
CA SER A 388 10.57 -13.90 -13.04
C SER A 388 9.09 -13.94 -12.69
N GLY A 389 8.52 -15.14 -12.79
CA GLY A 389 7.11 -15.38 -12.55
C GLY A 389 6.20 -14.72 -13.58
N CYS A 390 4.94 -15.10 -13.54
CA CYS A 390 3.95 -14.75 -14.53
C CYS A 390 2.65 -14.30 -13.88
N LEU A 391 2.11 -13.20 -14.38
CA LEU A 391 0.78 -12.68 -14.10
C LEU A 391 -0.01 -12.67 -15.39
N VAL A 392 -1.20 -13.28 -15.40
CA VAL A 392 -2.10 -13.31 -16.57
C VAL A 392 -3.49 -12.89 -16.16
N TRP A 393 -4.07 -11.92 -16.87
CA TRP A 393 -5.41 -11.37 -16.60
C TRP A 393 -6.44 -11.91 -17.61
N PHE A 394 -7.58 -12.40 -17.11
CA PHE A 394 -8.68 -12.93 -17.95
C PHE A 394 -9.93 -12.05 -17.99
N GLY A 395 -9.88 -10.86 -17.39
CA GLY A 395 -10.99 -9.91 -17.35
C GLY A 395 -10.51 -8.50 -17.64
N ASP A 396 -11.33 -7.52 -17.28
CA ASP A 396 -11.02 -6.11 -17.42
C ASP A 396 -9.71 -5.75 -16.71
N LEU A 397 -8.84 -5.01 -17.41
CA LEU A 397 -7.65 -4.43 -16.82
C LEU A 397 -8.04 -3.12 -16.12
N ILE A 398 -7.93 -3.06 -14.80
CA ILE A 398 -8.43 -1.94 -14.00
C ILE A 398 -7.35 -1.34 -13.11
N ASP A 399 -7.53 -0.08 -12.73
CA ASP A 399 -6.66 0.65 -11.80
C ASP A 399 -5.21 0.77 -12.29
N ILE A 400 -5.06 1.07 -13.59
CA ILE A 400 -3.77 1.32 -14.24
C ILE A 400 -3.39 2.79 -14.08
N ARG A 401 -2.10 3.03 -13.86
CA ARG A 401 -1.53 4.37 -13.72
C ARG A 401 -0.16 4.45 -14.38
N ASP A 402 0.15 5.58 -14.99
CA ASP A 402 1.47 5.88 -15.53
C ASP A 402 2.37 6.39 -14.39
N TYR A 403 3.61 5.92 -14.33
CA TYR A 403 4.65 6.51 -13.49
C TYR A 403 5.72 7.19 -14.36
N THR A 404 6.18 8.36 -13.92
CA THR A 404 7.33 9.05 -14.51
C THR A 404 8.64 8.32 -14.21
N GLU A 405 8.76 7.81 -12.99
CA GLU A 405 9.88 7.01 -12.48
C GLU A 405 9.39 5.78 -11.73
N GLY A 406 10.07 4.65 -11.91
CA GLY A 406 9.64 3.36 -11.38
C GLY A 406 8.54 2.70 -12.22
N GLY A 407 7.67 1.94 -11.57
CA GLY A 407 6.65 1.13 -12.24
C GLY A 407 7.20 -0.19 -12.82
N GLN A 408 6.33 -0.90 -13.51
CA GLN A 408 6.63 -2.19 -14.13
C GLN A 408 5.99 -2.27 -15.52
N ASP A 409 6.65 -3.00 -16.40
CA ASP A 409 6.15 -3.20 -17.74
C ASP A 409 5.04 -4.27 -17.76
N PHE A 410 3.99 -4.05 -18.55
CA PHE A 410 3.01 -5.10 -18.82
C PHE A 410 2.59 -5.08 -20.28
N GLY A 411 2.35 -6.28 -20.83
CA GLY A 411 1.77 -6.46 -22.14
C GLY A 411 0.26 -6.58 -21.99
N TYR A 412 -0.51 -5.82 -22.75
CA TYR A 412 -1.94 -6.08 -22.88
C TYR A 412 -2.23 -6.49 -24.31
N MET A 413 -3.26 -7.31 -24.48
CA MET A 413 -3.71 -7.70 -25.80
C MET A 413 -4.32 -6.46 -26.44
N SER A 414 -3.60 -5.76 -27.29
CA SER A 414 -4.18 -4.67 -28.09
C SER A 414 -4.82 -5.31 -29.33
N PRO A 415 -5.90 -4.74 -29.88
CA PRO A 415 -6.41 -5.20 -31.18
C PRO A 415 -5.41 -4.93 -32.34
N GLU A 416 -4.22 -4.41 -32.03
CA GLU A 416 -3.24 -3.85 -32.95
C GLU A 416 -2.11 -4.81 -33.36
N TYR A 417 -2.35 -6.12 -33.54
CA TYR A 417 -1.35 -6.93 -34.29
C TYR A 417 -1.05 -6.35 -35.70
N ALA A 418 -1.82 -5.35 -36.16
CA ALA A 418 -1.81 -4.75 -37.47
C ALA A 418 -1.42 -3.26 -37.54
N MET A 419 -0.72 -2.67 -36.56
CA MET A 419 -0.26 -1.28 -36.74
C MET A 419 0.83 -1.11 -37.83
N ASP A 420 1.60 -2.16 -38.22
CA ASP A 420 2.57 -2.07 -39.33
C ASP A 420 2.62 -3.31 -40.26
N GLY A 421 1.51 -4.05 -40.37
CA GLY A 421 1.48 -5.34 -41.06
C GLY A 421 1.06 -5.38 -42.53
N LEU A 422 0.13 -4.51 -43.02
CA LEU A 422 -0.31 -4.36 -44.44
C LEU A 422 -1.44 -3.29 -44.60
N PHE A 423 -1.59 -2.77 -45.85
CA PHE A 423 -2.10 -1.49 -46.35
C PHE A 423 -3.49 -0.92 -45.94
N SER A 424 -3.59 0.42 -45.88
CA SER A 424 -4.83 1.22 -46.00
C SER A 424 -5.25 1.44 -47.46
N ALA A 425 -6.51 1.77 -47.77
CA ALA A 425 -6.92 2.13 -49.15
C ALA A 425 -6.08 3.28 -49.75
N LYS A 426 -5.62 4.24 -48.92
CA LYS A 426 -4.70 5.30 -49.37
C LYS A 426 -3.29 4.78 -49.66
N SER A 427 -2.77 3.84 -48.86
CA SER A 427 -1.45 3.24 -49.11
C SER A 427 -1.48 2.18 -50.20
N ASP A 428 -2.60 1.49 -50.40
CA ASP A 428 -2.82 0.55 -51.51
C ASP A 428 -2.89 1.30 -52.85
N VAL A 429 -3.63 2.41 -52.91
CA VAL A 429 -3.62 3.33 -54.06
C VAL A 429 -2.22 3.92 -54.29
N PHE A 430 -1.48 4.25 -53.23
CA PHE A 430 -0.11 4.76 -53.34
C PHE A 430 0.86 3.69 -53.85
N SER A 431 0.83 2.48 -53.29
CA SER A 431 1.68 1.35 -53.68
C SER A 431 1.37 0.85 -55.08
N PHE A 432 0.08 0.78 -55.47
CA PHE A 432 -0.33 0.53 -56.84
C PHE A 432 0.17 1.62 -57.80
N GLY A 433 0.07 2.89 -57.42
CA GLY A 433 0.60 4.01 -58.19
C GLY A 433 2.12 3.93 -58.40
N VAL A 434 2.88 3.57 -57.36
CA VAL A 434 4.34 3.36 -57.45
C VAL A 434 4.68 2.18 -58.35
N LEU A 435 4.01 1.04 -58.20
CA LEU A 435 4.19 -0.15 -59.07
C LEU A 435 3.87 0.14 -60.53
N LEU A 436 2.77 0.84 -60.80
CA LEU A 436 2.39 1.24 -62.16
C LEU A 436 3.45 2.17 -62.77
N LEU A 437 4.00 3.11 -61.98
CA LEU A 437 5.08 3.99 -62.40
C LEU A 437 6.38 3.22 -62.68
N GLU A 438 6.72 2.22 -61.87
CA GLU A 438 7.89 1.36 -62.12
C GLU A 438 7.73 0.54 -63.41
N ILE A 439 6.53 0.00 -63.68
CA ILE A 439 6.23 -0.75 -64.90
C ILE A 439 6.29 0.16 -66.14
N ILE A 440 5.68 1.34 -66.10
CA ILE A 440 5.64 2.27 -67.23
C ILE A 440 7.03 2.90 -67.47
N SER A 441 7.77 3.22 -66.41
CA SER A 441 9.08 3.88 -66.52
C SER A 441 10.25 2.90 -66.72
N GLY A 442 10.07 1.61 -66.40
CA GLY A 442 11.12 0.59 -66.43
C GLY A 442 12.22 0.79 -65.38
N LYS A 443 11.99 1.61 -64.35
CA LYS A 443 12.98 1.98 -63.33
C LYS A 443 12.44 1.72 -61.93
N LYS A 444 13.25 1.11 -61.06
CA LYS A 444 12.93 0.92 -59.65
C LYS A 444 13.05 2.24 -58.87
N ASN A 445 12.15 2.46 -57.93
CA ASN A 445 12.16 3.61 -57.05
C ASN A 445 13.16 3.40 -55.90
N THR A 446 14.40 3.87 -56.06
CA THR A 446 15.48 3.72 -55.06
C THR A 446 16.01 5.06 -54.54
N GLY A 447 15.24 6.15 -54.67
CA GLY A 447 15.68 7.49 -54.31
C GLY A 447 15.61 7.81 -52.81
N PRO A 448 16.52 8.65 -52.27
CA PRO A 448 16.44 9.14 -50.89
C PRO A 448 15.27 10.13 -50.72
N LYS A 449 14.71 10.20 -49.50
CA LYS A 449 13.57 11.06 -49.12
C LYS A 449 13.79 12.54 -49.54
N PRO A 450 12.76 13.24 -50.06
CA PRO A 450 12.87 14.65 -50.39
C PRO A 450 13.04 15.53 -49.13
N PRO A 451 13.74 16.67 -49.24
CA PRO A 451 14.05 17.55 -48.11
C PRO A 451 12.85 18.41 -47.62
N ASP A 452 11.71 18.36 -48.30
CA ASP A 452 10.52 19.14 -47.98
C ASP A 452 9.46 18.26 -47.30
N PRO A 453 9.12 18.49 -46.01
CA PRO A 453 8.16 17.68 -45.27
C PRO A 453 6.71 17.81 -45.77
N SER A 454 6.41 18.80 -46.62
CA SER A 454 5.09 18.93 -47.27
C SER A 454 4.95 18.09 -48.55
N LEU A 455 6.07 17.59 -49.08
CA LEU A 455 6.15 16.88 -50.35
C LEU A 455 6.32 15.38 -50.12
N LEU A 456 5.24 14.61 -50.27
CA LEU A 456 5.22 13.17 -50.01
C LEU A 456 5.96 12.36 -51.09
N ALA A 457 5.88 12.80 -52.35
CA ALA A 457 6.63 12.19 -53.45
C ALA A 457 6.78 13.16 -54.63
N ARG A 458 7.89 13.04 -55.36
CA ARG A 458 8.11 13.77 -56.61
C ARG A 458 8.83 12.89 -57.61
N GLU A 459 8.14 12.57 -58.70
CA GLU A 459 8.69 11.74 -59.77
C GLU A 459 8.67 12.47 -61.11
N LYS A 460 9.69 12.18 -61.93
CA LYS A 460 9.81 12.71 -63.29
C LYS A 460 10.09 11.53 -64.22
N PHE A 461 9.20 11.31 -65.17
CA PHE A 461 9.38 10.23 -66.15
C PHE A 461 9.05 10.72 -67.56
N SER A 462 9.58 10.01 -68.54
CA SER A 462 9.37 10.31 -69.95
C SER A 462 8.69 9.14 -70.64
N VAL A 463 7.61 9.42 -71.38
CA VAL A 463 6.92 8.45 -72.22
C VAL A 463 6.90 8.99 -73.64
N HIS A 464 7.44 8.23 -74.60
CA HIS A 464 7.55 8.62 -76.01
C HIS A 464 8.13 10.03 -76.25
N GLY A 465 9.20 10.38 -75.52
CA GLY A 465 9.89 11.67 -75.68
C GLY A 465 9.20 12.88 -75.01
N LYS A 466 8.02 12.69 -74.40
CA LYS A 466 7.37 13.73 -73.58
C LYS A 466 7.68 13.53 -72.11
N HIS A 467 8.00 14.62 -71.41
CA HIS A 467 8.35 14.62 -69.99
C HIS A 467 7.14 14.94 -69.12
N TYR A 468 6.89 14.10 -68.13
CA TYR A 468 5.81 14.25 -67.14
C TYR A 468 6.40 14.42 -65.75
N ARG A 469 5.68 15.14 -64.88
CA ARG A 469 6.04 15.34 -63.49
C ARG A 469 4.82 15.16 -62.61
N ILE A 470 4.93 14.25 -61.64
CA ILE A 470 3.91 14.06 -60.60
C ILE A 470 4.46 14.63 -59.30
N LYS A 471 3.63 15.42 -58.62
CA LYS A 471 3.87 15.89 -57.26
C LYS A 471 2.71 15.44 -56.38
N ILE A 472 3.03 14.86 -55.24
CA ILE A 472 2.06 14.51 -54.21
C ILE A 472 2.39 15.35 -52.98
N GLU A 473 1.45 16.19 -52.57
CA GLU A 473 1.60 17.15 -51.47
C GLU A 473 0.61 16.79 -50.36
N ASN A 474 1.03 16.91 -49.10
CA ASN A 474 0.15 16.71 -47.96
C ASN A 474 -0.75 17.95 -47.83
N ARG A 475 -2.08 17.77 -47.76
CA ARG A 475 -3.04 18.87 -47.63
C ARG A 475 -3.51 19.04 -46.19
#